data_AF-A0A816B198-F1
#
_entry.id   AF-A0A816B198-F1
#
_cell.length_a   1.000
_cell.length_b   1.000
_cell.length_c   1.000
_cell.angle_alpha   90.00
_cell.angle_beta   90.00
_cell.angle_gamma   90.00
#
_symmetry.space_group_name_H-M   'P 1'
#
loop_
_entity.id
_entity.type
_entity.pdbx_description
1 polymer ?
#
loop_
_entity_poly.entity_id
_entity_poly.type
_entity_poly.pdbx_seq_one_letter_code
_entity_poly.pdbx_strand_id
1 'polypeptide(L)'
;MQKQFVVTLIALCLSALYVAGYVVDDSDERQLKQGLRKLIRQYRFQYGRRGSARFLTNKRDEEVPLSTYRQQALDKHNEYRSKHCVPSLQLDPQLNDIAQQYAEKLAATDTFAHSGNTFNGQWMGENLYMYSSSGSVLTSTGDAPVTSWYNEIADYNWNKPGFSMATGHFTQLIWKATTNVGIGRAVSNSNRLYVVANYFPGGNMEGDFEANVPPLC
;
A
#
# COMPACT_ATOMS: atom_id res chain seq x y z
N MET A 1 -28.25 -12.16 -4.44
CA MET A 1 -27.57 -11.35 -5.48
C MET A 1 -28.40 -10.18 -6.03
N GLN A 2 -29.73 -10.19 -6.04
CA GLN A 2 -30.54 -9.09 -6.64
C GLN A 2 -30.84 -7.86 -5.74
N LYS A 3 -30.49 -7.85 -4.44
CA LYS A 3 -30.91 -6.79 -3.50
C LYS A 3 -29.93 -5.61 -3.39
N GLN A 4 -28.63 -5.84 -3.61
CA GLN A 4 -27.61 -4.77 -3.64
C GLN A 4 -27.81 -3.86 -4.86
N PHE A 5 -28.25 -4.43 -5.99
CA PHE A 5 -28.44 -3.72 -7.25
C PHE A 5 -29.48 -2.61 -7.17
N VAL A 6 -30.57 -2.79 -6.42
CA VAL A 6 -31.66 -1.80 -6.34
C VAL A 6 -31.24 -0.55 -5.58
N VAL A 7 -30.47 -0.69 -4.50
CA VAL A 7 -30.00 0.45 -3.69
C VAL A 7 -28.96 1.27 -4.46
N THR A 8 -28.04 0.58 -5.15
CA THR A 8 -27.04 1.23 -6.01
C THR A 8 -27.70 1.90 -7.22
N LEU A 9 -28.72 1.27 -7.84
CA LEU A 9 -29.49 1.90 -8.92
C LEU A 9 -30.22 3.17 -8.47
N ILE A 10 -30.79 3.18 -7.26
CA ILE A 10 -31.49 4.37 -6.74
C ILE A 10 -30.48 5.50 -6.44
N ALA A 11 -29.32 5.18 -5.88
CA ALA A 11 -28.25 6.16 -5.66
C ALA A 11 -27.66 6.71 -6.96
N LEU A 12 -27.52 5.87 -7.99
CA LEU A 12 -27.07 6.25 -9.33
C LEU A 12 -28.13 7.08 -10.07
N CYS A 13 -29.42 6.76 -9.95
CA CYS A 13 -30.50 7.58 -10.51
C CYS A 13 -30.57 8.97 -9.85
N LEU A 14 -30.38 9.07 -8.53
CA LEU A 14 -30.40 10.34 -7.82
C LEU A 14 -29.20 11.22 -8.17
N SER A 15 -28.02 10.63 -8.36
CA SER A 15 -26.83 11.35 -8.83
C SER A 15 -26.93 11.75 -10.31
N ALA A 16 -27.53 10.90 -11.16
CA ALA A 16 -27.82 11.24 -12.55
C ALA A 16 -28.84 12.40 -12.69
N LEU A 17 -29.87 12.44 -11.84
CA LEU A 17 -30.86 13.54 -11.82
C LEU A 17 -30.25 14.86 -11.35
N TYR A 18 -29.27 14.80 -10.43
CA TYR A 18 -28.52 15.98 -9.98
C TYR A 18 -27.59 16.52 -11.09
N VAL A 19 -26.87 15.64 -11.79
CA VAL A 19 -25.99 16.01 -12.92
C VAL A 19 -26.80 16.52 -14.13
N ALA A 20 -28.02 16.03 -14.31
CA ALA A 20 -28.93 16.45 -15.38
C ALA A 20 -29.68 17.77 -15.08
N GLY A 21 -29.43 18.43 -13.93
CA GLY A 21 -29.97 19.77 -13.63
C GLY A 21 -31.44 19.82 -13.24
N TYR A 22 -32.06 18.69 -12.86
CA TYR A 22 -33.47 18.62 -12.45
C TYR A 22 -33.73 18.96 -10.98
N VAL A 23 -32.69 19.26 -10.19
CA VAL A 23 -32.81 19.78 -8.82
C VAL A 23 -32.63 21.29 -8.89
N VAL A 24 -33.72 22.03 -8.68
CA VAL A 24 -33.81 23.46 -9.03
C VAL A 24 -33.51 24.37 -7.82
N ASP A 25 -33.56 23.85 -6.58
CA ASP A 25 -33.25 24.57 -5.33
C ASP A 25 -32.88 23.62 -4.15
N ASP A 26 -32.20 24.16 -3.13
CA ASP A 26 -31.86 23.56 -1.83
C ASP A 26 -33.07 22.97 -1.08
N SER A 27 -34.28 23.48 -1.33
CA SER A 27 -35.51 22.89 -0.76
C SER A 27 -35.81 21.51 -1.34
N ASP A 28 -35.56 21.33 -2.63
CA ASP A 28 -35.85 20.09 -3.35
C ASP A 28 -34.86 19.00 -2.95
N GLU A 29 -33.60 19.37 -2.74
CA GLU A 29 -32.58 18.46 -2.19
C GLU A 29 -32.95 17.98 -0.77
N ARG A 30 -33.46 18.89 0.08
CA ARG A 30 -33.93 18.53 1.42
C ARG A 30 -35.13 17.60 1.39
N GLN A 31 -36.10 17.83 0.50
CA GLN A 31 -37.26 16.95 0.34
C GLN A 31 -36.85 15.57 -0.19
N LEU A 32 -35.94 15.51 -1.17
CA LEU A 32 -35.38 14.24 -1.68
C LEU A 32 -34.63 13.45 -0.59
N LYS A 33 -33.78 14.13 0.19
CA LYS A 33 -33.06 13.52 1.33
C LYS A 33 -34.03 13.01 2.39
N GLN A 34 -35.13 13.72 2.67
CA GLN A 34 -36.17 13.26 3.59
C GLN A 34 -36.93 12.05 3.04
N GLY A 35 -37.30 12.06 1.76
CA GLY A 35 -37.96 10.95 1.07
C GLY A 35 -37.12 9.67 1.10
N LEU A 36 -35.83 9.79 0.80
CA LEU A 36 -34.88 8.67 0.83
C LEU A 36 -34.74 8.09 2.24
N ARG A 37 -34.65 8.95 3.28
CA ARG A 37 -34.61 8.51 4.68
C ARG A 37 -35.87 7.75 5.08
N LYS A 38 -37.05 8.17 4.60
CA LYS A 38 -38.33 7.50 4.87
C LYS A 38 -38.40 6.14 4.19
N LEU A 39 -37.95 6.05 2.94
CA LEU A 39 -37.90 4.81 2.16
C LEU A 39 -36.96 3.76 2.80
N ILE A 40 -35.77 4.21 3.24
CA ILE A 40 -34.80 3.34 3.95
C ILE A 40 -35.38 2.82 5.26
N ARG A 41 -36.13 3.64 6.02
CA ARG A 41 -36.82 3.20 7.24
C ARG A 41 -37.91 2.16 6.93
N GLN A 42 -38.73 2.39 5.91
CA GLN A 42 -39.76 1.44 5.50
C GLN A 42 -39.16 0.11 5.02
N TYR A 43 -38.08 0.13 4.25
CA TYR A 43 -37.38 -1.07 3.81
C TYR A 43 -36.82 -1.88 5.00
N ARG A 44 -36.21 -1.20 5.99
CA ARG A 44 -35.75 -1.83 7.23
C ARG A 44 -36.90 -2.44 8.05
N PHE A 45 -38.07 -1.81 8.05
CA PHE A 45 -39.26 -2.32 8.73
C PHE A 45 -39.82 -3.57 8.03
N GLN A 46 -39.90 -3.55 6.70
CA GLN A 46 -40.49 -4.61 5.89
C GLN A 46 -39.59 -5.86 5.77
N TYR A 47 -38.27 -5.70 5.82
CA TYR A 47 -37.31 -6.79 5.59
C TYR A 47 -36.37 -7.09 6.77
N GLY A 48 -36.48 -6.36 7.90
CA GLY A 48 -35.52 -6.40 9.01
C GLY A 48 -35.81 -7.38 10.15
N ARG A 49 -36.67 -8.39 9.98
CA ARG A 49 -36.90 -9.42 11.02
C ARG A 49 -36.48 -10.81 10.53
N ARG A 50 -35.17 -11.08 10.58
CA ARG A 50 -34.57 -12.38 10.94
C ARG A 50 -33.06 -12.22 11.08
N GLY A 51 -32.56 -12.54 12.28
CA GLY A 51 -31.14 -12.65 12.60
C GLY A 51 -30.55 -11.37 13.21
N SER A 52 -30.13 -11.49 14.46
CA SER A 52 -29.49 -10.45 15.27
C SER A 52 -28.42 -9.66 14.51
N ALA A 53 -28.78 -8.48 14.01
CA ALA A 53 -27.81 -7.45 13.66
C ALA A 53 -27.33 -6.83 14.96
N ARG A 54 -26.39 -7.53 15.60
CA ARG A 54 -25.39 -6.91 16.47
C ARG A 54 -24.93 -5.69 15.68
N PHE A 55 -25.26 -4.49 16.14
CA PHE A 55 -24.60 -3.28 15.68
C PHE A 55 -23.14 -3.44 16.11
N LEU A 56 -22.39 -4.18 15.29
CA LEU A 56 -20.96 -4.09 15.26
C LEU A 56 -20.72 -2.67 14.77
N THR A 57 -20.60 -1.74 15.72
CA THR A 57 -19.66 -0.64 15.54
C THR A 57 -18.43 -1.29 14.94
N ASN A 58 -18.18 -1.01 13.68
CA ASN A 58 -17.13 -1.63 12.91
C ASN A 58 -15.81 -1.19 13.56
N LYS A 59 -15.36 -1.90 14.60
CA LYS A 59 -13.96 -1.97 15.01
C LYS A 59 -13.21 -2.82 13.99
N ARG A 60 -13.38 -2.52 12.70
CA ARG A 60 -12.29 -2.75 11.76
C ARG A 60 -11.40 -1.56 12.03
N ASP A 61 -10.31 -1.84 12.72
CA ASP A 61 -9.22 -0.91 13.03
C ASP A 61 -9.06 0.07 11.87
N GLU A 62 -8.98 1.37 12.16
CA GLU A 62 -8.64 2.36 11.14
C GLU A 62 -7.38 1.88 10.44
N GLU A 63 -7.54 1.47 9.18
CA GLU A 63 -6.42 1.07 8.36
C GLU A 63 -5.45 2.25 8.35
N VAL A 64 -4.22 2.05 8.85
CA VAL A 64 -3.19 3.08 8.90
C VAL A 64 -3.16 3.78 7.54
N PRO A 65 -3.40 5.11 7.48
CA PRO A 65 -3.43 5.83 6.22
C PRO A 65 -2.16 5.52 5.42
N LEU A 66 -2.31 5.31 4.11
CA LEU A 66 -1.18 4.91 3.26
C LEU A 66 -0.02 5.91 3.32
N SER A 67 -0.32 7.21 3.50
CA SER A 67 0.68 8.25 3.75
C SER A 67 1.48 8.02 5.03
N THR A 68 0.82 7.66 6.13
CA THR A 68 1.48 7.31 7.40
C THR A 68 2.34 6.06 7.24
N TYR A 69 1.85 5.04 6.53
CA TYR A 69 2.61 3.83 6.25
C TYR A 69 3.89 4.12 5.45
N ARG A 70 3.77 4.93 4.39
CA ARG A 70 4.89 5.41 3.57
C ARG A 70 5.92 6.17 4.40
N GLN A 71 5.46 7.04 5.30
CA GLN A 71 6.35 7.80 6.18
C GLN A 71 7.09 6.90 7.16
N GLN A 72 6.41 5.95 7.80
CA GLN A 72 7.04 4.96 8.69
C GLN A 72 8.12 4.16 7.97
N ALA A 73 7.83 3.72 6.73
CA ALA A 73 8.80 3.03 5.90
C ALA A 73 9.99 3.95 5.59
N LEU A 74 9.76 5.20 5.15
CA LEU A 74 10.83 6.17 4.86
C LEU A 74 11.72 6.43 6.08
N ASP A 75 11.11 6.68 7.24
CA ASP A 75 11.84 6.95 8.48
C ASP A 75 12.72 5.76 8.85
N LYS A 76 12.19 4.53 8.70
CA LYS A 76 12.96 3.32 8.98
C LYS A 76 14.10 3.09 7.98
N HIS A 77 13.89 3.39 6.70
CA HIS A 77 14.98 3.36 5.71
C HIS A 77 16.10 4.32 6.14
N ASN A 78 15.73 5.55 6.51
CA ASN A 78 16.67 6.61 6.85
C ASN A 78 17.40 6.34 8.18
N GLU A 79 16.74 5.70 9.15
CA GLU A 79 17.40 5.18 10.36
C GLU A 79 18.52 4.20 9.99
N TYR A 80 18.23 3.20 9.15
CA TYR A 80 19.25 2.22 8.76
C TYR A 80 20.34 2.80 7.88
N ARG A 81 19.99 3.66 6.92
CA ARG A 81 20.96 4.36 6.07
C ARG A 81 21.94 5.22 6.87
N SER A 82 21.47 5.86 7.95
CA SER A 82 22.35 6.63 8.83
C SER A 82 23.41 5.78 9.53
N LYS A 83 23.12 4.50 9.85
CA LYS A 83 24.09 3.57 10.45
C LYS A 83 25.24 3.22 9.49
N HIS A 84 25.04 3.42 8.19
CA HIS A 84 26.03 3.20 7.14
C HIS A 84 26.61 4.52 6.62
N CYS A 85 26.28 5.65 7.25
CA CYS A 85 26.73 6.97 6.84
C CYS A 85 26.43 7.29 5.35
N VAL A 86 25.33 6.77 4.82
CA VAL A 86 24.85 7.10 3.46
C VAL A 86 23.69 8.12 3.52
N PRO A 87 23.50 8.98 2.50
CA PRO A 87 22.48 10.02 2.52
C PRO A 87 21.06 9.47 2.70
N SER A 88 20.19 10.21 3.37
CA SER A 88 18.77 9.87 3.50
C SER A 88 18.04 9.88 2.17
N LEU A 89 17.05 8.99 2.03
CA LEU A 89 16.11 8.96 0.92
C LEU A 89 14.98 9.96 1.12
N GLN A 90 14.28 10.24 0.02
CA GLN A 90 13.02 10.98 0.00
C GLN A 90 11.92 10.13 -0.66
N LEU A 91 10.68 10.32 -0.21
CA LEU A 91 9.53 9.74 -0.91
C LEU A 91 9.32 10.45 -2.26
N ASP A 92 9.17 9.68 -3.32
CA ASP A 92 8.78 10.20 -4.64
C ASP A 92 7.31 9.82 -4.95
N PRO A 93 6.44 10.78 -5.29
CA PRO A 93 5.03 10.50 -5.58
C PRO A 93 4.81 9.53 -6.74
N GLN A 94 5.61 9.62 -7.81
CA GLN A 94 5.45 8.75 -8.97
C GLN A 94 5.95 7.33 -8.68
N LEU A 95 7.07 7.18 -7.98
CA LEU A 95 7.51 5.86 -7.49
C LEU A 95 6.48 5.25 -6.53
N ASN A 96 5.86 6.06 -5.68
CA ASN A 96 4.78 5.62 -4.78
C ASN A 96 3.59 5.06 -5.56
N ASP A 97 3.20 5.69 -6.66
CA ASP A 97 2.10 5.24 -7.51
C ASP A 97 2.45 3.95 -8.25
N ILE A 98 3.68 3.81 -8.73
CA ILE A 98 4.18 2.59 -9.38
C ILE A 98 4.20 1.42 -8.39
N ALA A 99 4.78 1.64 -7.20
CA ALA A 99 4.87 0.64 -6.16
C ALA A 99 3.47 0.20 -5.69
N GLN A 100 2.54 1.15 -5.57
CA GLN A 100 1.16 0.87 -5.15
C GLN A 100 0.41 0.03 -6.18
N GLN A 101 0.47 0.40 -7.47
CA GLN A 101 -0.13 -0.37 -8.56
C GLN A 101 0.44 -1.80 -8.61
N TYR A 102 1.74 -1.95 -8.38
CA TYR A 102 2.35 -3.28 -8.39
C TYR A 102 1.96 -4.11 -7.16
N ALA A 103 1.90 -3.52 -5.96
CA ALA A 103 1.42 -4.21 -4.76
C ALA A 103 -0.02 -4.72 -4.95
N GLU A 104 -0.89 -3.90 -5.52
CA GLU A 104 -2.26 -4.28 -5.87
C GLU A 104 -2.32 -5.43 -6.87
N LYS A 105 -1.44 -5.42 -7.88
CA LYS A 105 -1.30 -6.54 -8.83
C LYS A 105 -0.90 -7.82 -8.10
N LEU A 106 0.14 -7.79 -7.27
CA LEU A 106 0.59 -8.96 -6.50
C LEU A 106 -0.51 -9.50 -5.60
N ALA A 107 -1.26 -8.62 -4.93
CA ALA A 107 -2.39 -8.99 -4.10
C ALA A 107 -3.58 -9.55 -4.89
N ALA A 108 -3.85 -9.04 -6.09
CA ALA A 108 -4.93 -9.52 -6.95
C ALA A 108 -4.63 -10.91 -7.53
N THR A 109 -3.36 -11.20 -7.81
CA THR A 109 -2.93 -12.48 -8.39
C THR A 109 -2.39 -13.47 -7.35
N ASP A 110 -2.22 -13.06 -6.09
CA ASP A 110 -1.56 -13.82 -5.03
C ASP A 110 -0.15 -14.35 -5.43
N THR A 111 0.55 -13.61 -6.29
CA THR A 111 1.90 -13.94 -6.77
C THR A 111 2.97 -13.16 -6.02
N PHE A 112 4.17 -13.72 -5.89
CA PHE A 112 5.33 -13.04 -5.33
C PHE A 112 6.49 -13.09 -6.32
N ALA A 113 6.61 -12.06 -7.16
CA ALA A 113 7.62 -11.94 -8.21
C ALA A 113 7.94 -10.46 -8.43
N HIS A 114 9.12 -10.17 -8.99
CA HIS A 114 9.54 -8.81 -9.31
C HIS A 114 8.81 -8.24 -10.54
N SER A 115 8.63 -6.91 -10.56
CA SER A 115 7.85 -6.22 -11.59
C SER A 115 8.55 -6.10 -12.94
N GLY A 116 9.87 -5.87 -12.92
CA GLY A 116 10.61 -5.43 -14.10
C GLY A 116 10.20 -4.03 -14.58
N ASN A 117 9.49 -3.25 -13.76
CA ASN A 117 9.04 -1.90 -14.10
C ASN A 117 10.24 -0.94 -14.23
N THR A 118 10.00 0.17 -14.92
CA THR A 118 10.98 1.24 -15.13
C THR A 118 10.45 2.57 -14.61
N PHE A 119 11.35 3.50 -14.33
CA PHE A 119 11.05 4.88 -13.96
C PHE A 119 11.74 5.82 -14.95
N ASN A 120 10.97 6.67 -15.63
CA ASN A 120 11.48 7.55 -16.70
C ASN A 120 12.29 6.81 -17.79
N GLY A 121 11.86 5.60 -18.15
CA GLY A 121 12.54 4.75 -19.15
C GLY A 121 13.84 4.10 -18.66
N GLN A 122 14.19 4.24 -17.38
CA GLN A 122 15.37 3.66 -16.77
C GLN A 122 14.99 2.57 -15.79
N TRP A 123 15.89 1.59 -15.62
CA TRP A 123 15.71 0.56 -14.60
C TRP A 123 15.67 1.18 -13.19
N MET A 124 14.82 0.62 -12.33
CA MET A 124 14.69 1.03 -10.94
C MET A 124 14.86 -0.18 -10.03
N GLY A 125 15.35 0.07 -8.81
CA GLY A 125 15.48 -0.95 -7.79
C GLY A 125 14.12 -1.39 -7.26
N GLU A 126 14.03 -2.61 -6.74
CA GLU A 126 12.79 -3.12 -6.14
C GLU A 126 13.09 -4.06 -4.97
N ASN A 127 12.45 -3.81 -3.83
CA ASN A 127 12.32 -4.79 -2.75
C ASN A 127 10.86 -5.20 -2.60
N LEU A 128 10.65 -6.49 -2.35
CA LEU A 128 9.33 -7.06 -2.11
C LEU A 128 9.28 -7.66 -0.71
N TYR A 129 8.13 -7.53 -0.07
CA TYR A 129 7.86 -8.19 1.20
C TYR A 129 6.46 -8.79 1.16
N MET A 130 6.34 -10.02 1.64
CA MET A 130 5.07 -10.71 1.77
C MET A 130 4.95 -11.29 3.17
N TYR A 131 3.81 -11.04 3.79
CA TYR A 131 3.49 -11.54 5.12
C TYR A 131 2.08 -12.12 5.13
N SER A 132 1.94 -13.28 5.77
CA SER A 132 0.66 -13.97 5.94
C SER A 132 0.46 -14.30 7.42
N SER A 133 -0.77 -14.16 7.90
CA SER A 133 -1.16 -14.49 9.27
C SER A 133 -2.45 -15.29 9.27
N SER A 134 -2.55 -16.25 10.19
CA SER A 134 -3.78 -16.98 10.47
C SER A 134 -4.81 -16.17 11.27
N GLY A 135 -4.44 -14.97 11.73
CA GLY A 135 -5.31 -14.06 12.49
C GLY A 135 -6.13 -13.08 11.63
N SER A 136 -7.03 -12.35 12.28
CA SER A 136 -8.10 -11.56 11.64
C SER A 136 -7.67 -10.24 11.00
N VAL A 137 -6.47 -9.74 11.30
CA VAL A 137 -6.00 -8.44 10.78
C VAL A 137 -4.49 -8.50 10.52
N LEU A 138 -4.10 -8.22 9.27
CA LEU A 138 -2.71 -7.95 8.89
C LEU A 138 -2.39 -6.46 9.08
N THR A 139 -2.15 -6.04 10.31
CA THR A 139 -1.63 -4.71 10.63
C THR A 139 -0.12 -4.77 10.78
N SER A 140 0.57 -4.79 9.66
CA SER A 140 2.00 -4.47 9.65
C SER A 140 2.16 -2.96 9.57
N THR A 141 3.01 -2.38 10.42
CA THR A 141 3.49 -1.01 10.31
C THR A 141 4.51 -0.89 9.17
N GLY A 142 4.75 0.33 8.67
CA GLY A 142 5.64 0.55 7.52
C GLY A 142 7.11 0.17 7.77
N ASP A 143 7.52 0.07 9.03
CA ASP A 143 8.87 -0.28 9.48
C ASP A 143 9.19 -1.78 9.38
N ALA A 144 8.19 -2.64 9.49
CA ALA A 144 8.37 -4.10 9.49
C ALA A 144 9.00 -4.66 8.19
N PRO A 145 8.53 -4.33 6.97
CA PRO A 145 9.18 -4.79 5.74
C PRO A 145 10.62 -4.28 5.64
N VAL A 146 10.85 -3.02 6.04
CA VAL A 146 12.18 -2.38 5.99
C VAL A 146 13.16 -3.05 6.94
N THR A 147 12.69 -3.38 8.15
CA THR A 147 13.47 -4.14 9.14
C THR A 147 13.80 -5.53 8.62
N SER A 148 12.84 -6.21 7.99
CA SER A 148 13.05 -7.53 7.38
C SER A 148 14.13 -7.48 6.30
N TRP A 149 14.08 -6.49 5.40
CA TRP A 149 15.08 -6.30 4.35
C TRP A 149 16.46 -5.96 4.92
N TYR A 150 16.53 -5.10 5.95
CA TYR A 150 17.81 -4.74 6.55
C TYR A 150 18.49 -5.91 7.28
N ASN A 151 17.73 -6.81 7.91
CA ASN A 151 18.27 -7.93 8.67
C ASN A 151 19.15 -8.88 7.84
N GLU A 152 19.03 -8.85 6.50
CA GLU A 152 19.94 -9.54 5.60
C GLU A 152 21.42 -9.09 5.72
N ILE A 153 21.69 -7.95 6.37
CA ILE A 153 23.05 -7.53 6.73
C ILE A 153 23.83 -8.63 7.44
N ALA A 154 23.15 -9.50 8.21
CA ALA A 154 23.77 -10.62 8.91
C ALA A 154 24.45 -11.63 7.98
N ASP A 155 23.98 -11.72 6.73
CA ASP A 155 24.49 -12.64 5.71
C ASP A 155 25.42 -11.95 4.71
N TYR A 156 25.63 -10.63 4.80
CA TYR A 156 26.45 -9.87 3.87
C TYR A 156 27.96 -10.11 4.08
N ASN A 157 28.64 -10.59 3.03
CA ASN A 157 30.07 -10.82 3.05
C ASN A 157 30.86 -9.55 2.68
N TRP A 158 31.25 -8.79 3.69
CA TRP A 158 32.04 -7.56 3.55
C TRP A 158 33.40 -7.74 2.85
N ASN A 159 33.99 -8.94 2.90
CA ASN A 159 35.27 -9.23 2.23
C ASN A 159 35.12 -9.55 0.74
N LYS A 160 33.88 -9.80 0.30
CA LYS A 160 33.54 -10.09 -1.09
C LYS A 160 32.25 -9.35 -1.44
N PRO A 161 32.29 -8.01 -1.55
CA PRO A 161 31.12 -7.21 -1.84
C PRO A 161 30.54 -7.61 -3.20
N GLY A 162 29.23 -7.77 -3.27
CA GLY A 162 28.55 -8.18 -4.49
C GLY A 162 27.10 -8.56 -4.24
N PHE A 163 26.41 -8.95 -5.32
CA PHE A 163 25.04 -9.41 -5.24
C PHE A 163 24.95 -10.83 -4.64
N SER A 164 23.94 -11.05 -3.81
CA SER A 164 23.48 -12.39 -3.47
C SER A 164 21.97 -12.37 -3.28
N MET A 165 21.32 -13.51 -3.51
CA MET A 165 19.88 -13.66 -3.26
C MET A 165 19.49 -13.51 -1.79
N ALA A 166 20.46 -13.66 -0.86
CA ALA A 166 20.23 -13.53 0.57
C ALA A 166 20.40 -12.09 1.08
N THR A 167 20.98 -11.19 0.27
CA THR A 167 21.40 -9.85 0.73
C THR A 167 20.94 -8.72 -0.17
N GLY A 168 20.23 -9.04 -1.25
CA GLY A 168 19.83 -8.08 -2.28
C GLY A 168 18.89 -6.99 -1.76
N HIS A 169 18.05 -7.30 -0.77
CA HIS A 169 17.16 -6.28 -0.21
C HIS A 169 17.92 -5.32 0.68
N PHE A 170 18.83 -5.83 1.52
CA PHE A 170 19.72 -5.00 2.34
C PHE A 170 20.59 -4.06 1.48
N THR A 171 21.27 -4.60 0.46
CA THR A 171 22.17 -3.80 -0.38
C THR A 171 21.43 -2.71 -1.13
N GLN A 172 20.20 -2.97 -1.61
CA GLN A 172 19.36 -1.94 -2.22
C GLN A 172 18.92 -0.87 -1.21
N LEU A 173 18.52 -1.27 0.01
CA LEU A 173 18.05 -0.35 1.05
C LEU A 173 19.12 0.69 1.41
N ILE A 174 20.37 0.25 1.55
CA ILE A 174 21.49 1.14 1.91
C ILE A 174 22.29 1.65 0.71
N TRP A 175 21.83 1.42 -0.52
CA TRP A 175 22.58 1.81 -1.72
C TRP A 175 22.84 3.32 -1.73
N LYS A 176 24.12 3.71 -1.66
CA LYS A 176 24.52 5.12 -1.46
C LYS A 176 24.00 6.06 -2.54
N ALA A 177 24.05 5.65 -3.81
CA ALA A 177 23.62 6.48 -4.93
C ALA A 177 22.09 6.59 -5.09
N THR A 178 21.31 5.72 -4.44
CA THR A 178 19.84 5.83 -4.44
C THR A 178 19.43 7.05 -3.63
N THR A 179 18.48 7.84 -4.17
CA THR A 179 18.04 9.12 -3.57
C THR A 179 16.55 9.14 -3.26
N ASN A 180 15.76 8.38 -4.01
CA ASN A 180 14.31 8.35 -3.88
C ASN A 180 13.79 6.92 -3.67
N VAL A 181 12.69 6.82 -2.94
CA VAL A 181 11.93 5.59 -2.75
C VAL A 181 10.44 5.83 -2.91
N GLY A 182 9.72 4.88 -3.48
CA GLY A 182 8.27 4.80 -3.47
C GLY A 182 7.82 3.53 -2.78
N ILE A 183 6.78 3.62 -1.95
CA ILE A 183 6.26 2.49 -1.17
C ILE A 183 4.78 2.28 -1.49
N GLY A 184 4.45 1.03 -1.81
CA GLY A 184 3.10 0.56 -2.04
C GLY A 184 2.76 -0.65 -1.19
N ARG A 185 1.49 -0.81 -0.84
CA ARG A 185 1.02 -2.01 -0.14
C ARG A 185 -0.38 -2.41 -0.57
N ALA A 186 -0.67 -3.71 -0.52
CA ALA A 186 -2.01 -4.23 -0.70
C ALA A 186 -2.20 -5.54 0.07
N VAL A 187 -3.43 -5.83 0.48
CA VAL A 187 -3.79 -7.09 1.13
C VAL A 187 -4.64 -7.90 0.15
N SER A 188 -4.25 -9.16 -0.09
CA SER A 188 -4.99 -10.06 -0.97
C SER A 188 -6.25 -10.63 -0.31
N ASN A 189 -7.13 -11.21 -1.13
CA ASN A 189 -8.30 -11.95 -0.65
C ASN A 189 -7.94 -13.15 0.23
N SER A 190 -6.72 -13.69 0.05
CA SER A 190 -6.15 -14.78 0.85
C SER A 190 -5.50 -14.29 2.16
N ASN A 191 -5.77 -13.05 2.57
CA ASN A 191 -5.20 -12.43 3.76
C ASN A 191 -3.66 -12.47 3.76
N ARG A 192 -3.06 -12.02 2.65
CA ARG A 192 -1.61 -11.80 2.53
C ARG A 192 -1.33 -10.34 2.26
N LEU A 193 -0.42 -9.76 3.03
CA LEU A 193 0.10 -8.42 2.81
C LEU A 193 1.24 -8.51 1.80
N TYR A 194 1.16 -7.71 0.75
CA TYR A 194 2.23 -7.46 -0.20
C TYR A 194 2.69 -6.02 -0.05
N VAL A 195 4.00 -5.82 0.08
CA VAL A 195 4.64 -4.51 0.14
C VAL A 195 5.70 -4.44 -0.95
N VAL A 196 5.71 -3.32 -1.66
CA VAL A 196 6.66 -3.03 -2.73
C VAL A 196 7.39 -1.74 -2.37
N ALA A 197 8.71 -1.76 -2.44
CA ALA A 197 9.53 -0.55 -2.40
C ALA A 197 10.27 -0.42 -3.75
N ASN A 198 10.05 0.68 -4.46
CA ASN A 198 10.78 1.00 -5.68
C ASN A 198 11.79 2.12 -5.43
N TYR A 199 13.01 1.98 -5.97
CA TYR A 199 14.15 2.84 -5.65
C TYR A 199 14.73 3.49 -6.89
N PHE A 200 15.06 4.77 -6.81
CA PHE A 200 15.68 5.48 -7.93
C PHE A 200 16.82 6.43 -7.48
N PRO A 201 17.96 6.47 -8.20
CA PRO A 201 18.45 5.44 -9.12
C PRO A 201 18.45 4.05 -8.46
N GLY A 202 18.24 3.00 -9.26
CA GLY A 202 18.28 1.63 -8.76
C GLY A 202 19.67 1.21 -8.29
N GLY A 203 19.72 0.32 -7.30
CA GLY A 203 20.95 -0.24 -6.75
C GLY A 203 21.27 -1.64 -7.27
N ASN A 204 22.09 -2.39 -6.53
CA ASN A 204 22.47 -3.76 -6.87
C ASN A 204 23.12 -3.92 -8.26
N MET A 205 23.82 -2.88 -8.72
CA MET A 205 24.55 -2.92 -9.97
C MET A 205 25.88 -3.63 -9.77
N GLU A 206 26.12 -4.67 -10.59
CA GLU A 206 27.36 -5.43 -10.54
C GLU A 206 28.56 -4.51 -10.80
N GLY A 207 29.62 -4.63 -9.99
CA GLY A 207 30.80 -3.76 -10.04
C GLY A 207 30.71 -2.49 -9.18
N ASP A 208 29.54 -2.11 -8.70
CA ASP A 208 29.34 -0.85 -7.96
C ASP A 208 29.13 -1.03 -6.44
N PHE A 209 29.14 -2.27 -5.94
CA PHE A 209 28.84 -2.59 -4.54
C PHE A 209 29.79 -1.91 -3.54
N GLU A 210 31.10 -1.95 -3.79
CA GLU A 210 32.10 -1.39 -2.87
C GLU A 210 31.91 0.12 -2.65
N ALA A 211 31.49 0.85 -3.68
CA ALA A 211 31.23 2.29 -3.58
C ALA A 211 29.87 2.62 -2.94
N ASN A 212 28.92 1.68 -2.96
CA ASN A 212 27.52 1.93 -2.62
C ASN A 212 27.01 1.21 -1.36
N VAL A 213 27.72 0.21 -0.86
CA VAL A 213 27.33 -0.59 0.31
C VAL A 213 28.44 -0.51 1.36
N PRO A 214 28.61 0.65 2.02
CA PRO A 214 29.64 0.80 3.04
C PRO A 214 29.30 0.00 4.31
N PRO A 215 30.30 -0.40 5.11
CA PRO A 215 30.08 -0.98 6.43
C PRO A 215 29.41 0.02 7.37
N LEU A 216 29.09 -0.44 8.58
CA LEU A 216 28.62 0.45 9.63
C LEU A 216 29.66 1.54 9.92
N CYS A 217 29.17 2.75 10.17
CA CYS A 217 29.88 3.75 10.95
C CYS A 217 29.48 3.66 12.43
#